data_AF-A0A969GWU9-F1
#
_entry.id   AF-A0A969GWU9-F1
#
_cell.length_a   1.000
_cell.length_b   1.000
_cell.length_c   1.000
_cell.angle_alpha   90.00
_cell.angle_beta   90.00
_cell.angle_gamma   90.00
#
_symmetry.space_group_name_H-M   'P 1'
#
loop_
_entity.id
_entity.type
_entity.pdbx_description
1 polymer ?
#
loop_
_entity_poly.entity_id
_entity_poly.type
_entity_poly.pdbx_seq_one_letter_code
_entity_poly.pdbx_strand_id
1 'polypeptide(L)'
;MQTGRYFSWIGLQYLIKLGRRSWWMSLVVWLMAMAPAQANLELRVAIEERVNQVTVGGSTPTVVKNMAGEVVEELPAMGAVRAIASQGTLSLDNLRTNAVWIEPSGDGLVFIGDKWYRGRALLAADSNGVTAVNYVDLEQYLYSVVGGEMPTNWHAEALKAQAVAARTYVLY
;
A
#
# COMPACT_ATOMS: atom_id res chain seq x y z
N MET A 1 -81.31 0.88 12.25
CA MET A 1 -81.35 -0.53 11.79
C MET A 1 -81.69 -0.53 10.30
N GLN A 2 -80.70 -0.66 9.43
CA GLN A 2 -80.88 -0.97 8.00
C GLN A 2 -79.74 -1.88 7.55
N THR A 3 -80.14 -3.00 6.96
CA THR A 3 -79.35 -4.08 6.39
C THR A 3 -78.89 -3.73 4.97
N GLY A 4 -77.69 -4.17 4.56
CA GLY A 4 -77.23 -4.01 3.18
C GLY A 4 -75.88 -4.69 2.93
N ARG A 5 -75.94 -5.87 2.31
CA ARG A 5 -74.87 -6.84 2.05
C ARG A 5 -74.04 -6.53 0.79
N TYR A 6 -72.73 -6.82 0.90
CA TYR A 6 -71.75 -7.27 -0.12
C TYR A 6 -71.69 -6.60 -1.51
N PHE A 7 -70.54 -5.98 -1.80
CA PHE A 7 -69.93 -6.06 -3.13
C PHE A 7 -68.41 -6.32 -3.02
N SER A 8 -68.00 -7.48 -3.50
CA SER A 8 -66.61 -7.95 -3.58
C SER A 8 -65.86 -7.15 -4.63
N TRP A 9 -64.74 -6.52 -4.24
CA TRP A 9 -63.74 -5.96 -5.16
C TRP A 9 -62.43 -6.77 -5.01
N ILE A 10 -62.44 -8.01 -5.48
CA ILE A 10 -61.21 -8.76 -5.74
C ILE A 10 -60.85 -8.52 -7.20
N GLY A 11 -59.84 -7.69 -7.45
CA GLY A 11 -59.27 -7.59 -8.79
C GLY A 11 -58.71 -6.24 -9.21
N LEU A 12 -57.92 -5.54 -8.37
CA LEU A 12 -57.01 -4.51 -8.89
C LEU A 12 -55.90 -4.08 -7.90
N GLN A 13 -55.25 -5.02 -7.19
CA GLN A 13 -54.19 -4.66 -6.22
C GLN A 13 -52.81 -5.29 -6.51
N TYR A 14 -52.66 -5.99 -7.64
CA TYR A 14 -51.43 -6.72 -7.96
C TYR A 14 -50.50 -6.02 -8.97
N LEU A 15 -50.69 -4.73 -9.26
CA LEU A 15 -49.84 -3.99 -10.21
C LEU A 15 -48.96 -2.89 -9.59
N ILE A 16 -48.91 -2.75 -8.26
CA ILE A 16 -48.10 -1.70 -7.60
C ILE A 16 -47.30 -2.28 -6.43
N LYS A 17 -46.53 -3.36 -6.67
CA LYS A 17 -45.61 -3.89 -5.65
C LYS A 17 -44.14 -4.06 -6.08
N LEU A 18 -43.74 -3.57 -7.27
CA LEU A 18 -42.34 -3.68 -7.71
C LEU A 18 -41.55 -2.35 -7.78
N GLY A 19 -42.14 -1.21 -7.43
CA GLY A 19 -41.52 0.10 -7.70
C GLY A 19 -40.82 0.80 -6.54
N ARG A 20 -41.07 0.40 -5.27
CA ARG A 20 -40.73 1.26 -4.11
C ARG A 20 -39.69 0.69 -3.15
N ARG A 21 -39.22 -0.55 -3.34
CA ARG A 21 -38.29 -1.22 -2.41
C ARG A 21 -36.87 -1.40 -2.94
N SER A 22 -36.58 -1.09 -4.21
CA SER A 22 -35.23 -1.29 -4.78
C SER A 22 -34.44 0.00 -5.04
N TRP A 23 -35.02 1.17 -4.78
CA TRP A 23 -34.34 2.45 -5.02
C TRP A 23 -33.07 2.60 -4.16
N TRP A 24 -33.09 2.11 -2.92
CA TRP A 24 -31.90 2.09 -2.06
C TRP A 24 -30.85 1.07 -2.53
N MET A 25 -31.25 -0.02 -3.19
CA MET A 25 -30.30 -0.96 -3.79
C MET A 25 -29.59 -0.33 -5.00
N SER A 26 -30.32 0.42 -5.84
CA SER A 26 -29.72 1.23 -6.89
C SER A 26 -28.78 2.28 -6.32
N LEU A 27 -29.16 2.96 -5.23
CA LEU A 27 -28.32 3.95 -4.56
C LEU A 27 -27.04 3.32 -4.00
N VAL A 28 -27.12 2.14 -3.39
CA VAL A 28 -25.98 1.37 -2.89
C VAL A 28 -25.07 0.89 -4.02
N VAL A 29 -25.64 0.44 -5.14
CA VAL A 29 -24.86 0.06 -6.33
C VAL A 29 -24.15 1.27 -6.95
N TRP A 30 -24.80 2.44 -6.99
CA TRP A 30 -24.17 3.69 -7.43
C TRP A 30 -23.10 4.18 -6.46
N LEU A 31 -23.30 4.05 -5.15
CA LEU A 31 -22.30 4.34 -4.13
C LEU A 31 -21.08 3.42 -4.23
N MET A 32 -21.29 2.13 -4.50
CA MET A 32 -20.18 1.18 -4.74
C MET A 32 -19.47 1.44 -6.06
N ALA A 33 -20.19 1.83 -7.12
CA ALA A 33 -19.60 2.20 -8.41
C ALA A 33 -18.84 3.53 -8.36
N MET A 34 -19.14 4.38 -7.37
CA MET A 34 -18.42 5.63 -7.08
C MET A 34 -17.31 5.48 -6.03
N ALA A 35 -17.07 4.27 -5.50
CA ALA A 35 -15.92 4.05 -4.65
C ALA A 35 -14.67 4.42 -5.47
N PRO A 36 -13.82 5.36 -5.01
CA PRO A 36 -12.58 5.65 -5.69
C PRO A 36 -11.80 4.34 -5.71
N ALA A 37 -11.59 3.76 -6.89
CA ALA A 37 -10.56 2.75 -7.07
C ALA A 37 -9.24 3.46 -6.77
N GLN A 38 -8.81 3.46 -5.50
CA GLN A 38 -7.51 3.97 -5.10
C GLN A 38 -6.47 3.03 -5.71
N ALA A 39 -6.12 3.28 -6.96
CA ALA A 39 -4.94 2.71 -7.58
C ALA A 39 -3.75 3.41 -6.93
N ASN A 40 -3.27 2.84 -5.82
CA ASN A 40 -2.09 3.32 -5.14
C ASN A 40 -0.87 3.00 -6.01
N LEU A 41 -0.22 4.01 -6.58
CA LEU A 41 0.96 3.80 -7.40
C LEU A 41 2.16 3.58 -6.47
N GLU A 42 2.56 2.32 -6.30
CA GLU A 42 3.73 1.95 -5.50
C GLU A 42 5.00 1.99 -6.35
N LEU A 43 5.95 2.83 -5.97
CA LEU A 43 7.25 2.97 -6.62
C LEU A 43 8.23 1.96 -6.08
N ARG A 44 9.13 1.51 -6.96
CA ARG A 44 10.18 0.54 -6.64
C ARG A 44 11.52 1.18 -6.94
N VAL A 45 12.31 1.42 -5.89
CA VAL A 45 13.62 2.02 -6.02
C VAL A 45 14.64 1.03 -5.49
N ALA A 46 15.55 0.56 -6.35
CA ALA A 46 16.70 -0.22 -5.91
C ALA A 46 17.63 0.69 -5.11
N ILE A 47 17.84 0.37 -3.84
CA ILE A 47 18.69 1.13 -2.92
C ILE A 47 20.09 0.52 -2.86
N GLU A 48 20.15 -0.80 -2.72
CA GLU A 48 21.37 -1.59 -2.76
C GLU A 48 21.19 -2.69 -3.81
N GLU A 49 22.19 -2.93 -4.65
CA GLU A 49 22.15 -3.97 -5.68
C GLU A 49 23.34 -4.92 -5.56
N ARG A 50 23.04 -6.22 -5.52
CA ARG A 50 24.04 -7.31 -5.54
C ARG A 50 25.17 -7.13 -4.51
N VAL A 51 24.82 -6.70 -3.30
CA VAL A 51 25.77 -6.60 -2.18
C VAL A 51 25.83 -7.92 -1.43
N ASN A 52 26.93 -8.22 -0.73
CA ASN A 52 27.03 -9.49 0.02
C ASN A 52 26.10 -9.53 1.25
N GLN A 53 25.84 -8.36 1.83
CA GLN A 53 24.98 -8.21 3.01
C GLN A 53 24.39 -6.80 3.05
N VAL A 54 23.23 -6.66 3.67
CA VAL A 54 22.59 -5.36 3.94
C VAL A 54 21.96 -5.40 5.33
N THR A 55 22.09 -4.30 6.07
CA THR A 55 21.40 -4.12 7.34
C THR A 55 20.03 -3.49 7.07
N VAL A 56 18.98 -4.08 7.62
CA VAL A 56 17.61 -3.55 7.51
C VAL A 56 16.92 -3.50 8.86
N GLY A 57 15.98 -2.59 9.00
CA GLY A 57 15.19 -2.46 10.23
C GLY A 57 14.06 -1.46 10.05
N GLY A 58 13.47 -1.02 11.16
CA GLY A 58 12.47 0.03 11.10
C GLY A 58 12.41 0.91 12.35
N SER A 59 11.87 2.11 12.19
CA SER A 59 11.76 3.09 13.27
C SER A 59 10.65 2.74 14.27
N THR A 60 9.71 1.91 13.86
CA THR A 60 8.60 1.35 14.65
C THR A 60 8.72 -0.17 14.68
N PRO A 61 7.92 -0.91 15.49
CA PRO A 61 7.90 -2.36 15.42
C PRO A 61 7.70 -2.82 13.98
N THR A 62 8.58 -3.70 13.50
CA THR A 62 8.72 -4.02 12.09
C THR A 62 8.52 -5.51 11.89
N VAL A 63 7.58 -5.88 11.04
CA VAL A 63 7.33 -7.29 10.73
C VAL A 63 8.16 -7.68 9.51
N VAL A 64 8.79 -8.84 9.60
CA VAL A 64 9.40 -9.52 8.47
C VAL A 64 8.38 -10.52 7.95
N LYS A 65 8.05 -10.43 6.65
CA LYS A 65 7.14 -11.36 6.01
C LYS A 65 7.83 -12.15 4.91
N ASN A 66 7.45 -13.40 4.74
CA ASN A 66 7.87 -14.18 3.59
C ASN A 66 7.09 -13.75 2.33
N MET A 67 7.41 -14.34 1.18
CA MET A 67 6.72 -14.04 -0.09
C MET A 67 5.27 -14.52 -0.14
N ALA A 68 4.84 -15.38 0.80
CA ALA A 68 3.44 -15.77 0.98
C ALA A 68 2.65 -14.76 1.83
N GLY A 69 3.32 -13.74 2.39
CA GLY A 69 2.71 -12.72 3.25
C GLY A 69 2.60 -13.12 4.72
N GLU A 70 3.14 -14.27 5.11
CA GLU A 70 3.14 -14.74 6.49
C GLU A 70 4.23 -14.00 7.28
N VAL A 71 3.90 -13.57 8.49
CA VAL A 71 4.86 -12.95 9.42
C VAL A 71 5.78 -14.05 9.95
N VAL A 72 7.05 -13.96 9.62
CA VAL A 72 8.09 -14.93 10.00
C VAL A 72 8.93 -14.44 11.18
N GLU A 73 9.03 -13.12 11.36
CA GLU A 73 9.79 -12.50 12.43
C GLU A 73 9.22 -11.10 12.73
N GLU A 74 9.42 -10.63 13.96
CA GLU A 74 9.09 -9.27 14.37
C GLU A 74 10.29 -8.63 15.06
N LEU A 75 10.69 -7.47 14.55
CA LEU A 75 11.77 -6.67 15.08
C LEU A 75 11.19 -5.58 15.99
N PRO A 76 11.80 -5.31 17.15
CA PRO A 76 11.40 -4.20 18.00
C PRO A 76 11.62 -2.86 17.27
N ALA A 77 10.96 -1.80 17.74
CA ALA A 77 11.20 -0.45 17.24
C ALA A 77 12.68 -0.08 17.36
N MET A 78 13.25 0.53 16.32
CA MET A 78 14.69 0.82 16.18
C MET A 78 15.59 -0.43 16.14
N GLY A 79 14.99 -1.63 16.08
CA GLY A 79 15.69 -2.88 15.85
C GLY A 79 16.12 -3.01 14.38
N ALA A 80 17.26 -3.65 14.17
CA ALA A 80 17.78 -3.95 12.85
C ALA A 80 18.37 -5.36 12.82
N VAL A 81 18.29 -5.98 11.65
CA VAL A 81 18.78 -7.32 11.35
C VAL A 81 19.64 -7.27 10.09
N ARG A 82 20.64 -8.13 10.03
CA ARG A 82 21.55 -8.21 8.88
C ARG A 82 21.12 -9.32 7.95
N ALA A 83 20.77 -8.96 6.74
CA ALA A 83 20.46 -9.88 5.67
C ALA A 83 21.74 -10.24 4.91
N ILE A 84 22.02 -11.53 4.76
CA ILE A 84 23.22 -12.04 4.08
C ILE A 84 22.80 -12.93 2.93
N ALA A 85 23.34 -12.69 1.73
CA ALA A 85 23.09 -13.54 0.58
C ALA A 85 24.23 -14.54 0.38
N SER A 86 23.87 -15.80 0.10
CA SER A 86 24.80 -16.84 -0.32
C SER A 86 24.12 -17.75 -1.33
N GLN A 87 24.64 -17.79 -2.56
CA GLN A 87 24.16 -18.66 -3.64
C GLN A 87 22.64 -18.60 -3.87
N GLY A 88 22.05 -17.40 -3.92
CA GLY A 88 20.60 -17.22 -4.11
C GLY A 88 19.74 -17.45 -2.86
N THR A 89 20.35 -17.73 -1.70
CA THR A 89 19.65 -17.83 -0.42
C THR A 89 19.96 -16.60 0.43
N LEU A 90 18.92 -15.89 0.83
CA LEU A 90 18.93 -14.87 1.86
C LEU A 90 18.82 -15.54 3.25
N SER A 91 19.78 -15.24 4.12
CA SER A 91 19.72 -15.60 5.54
C SER A 91 19.50 -14.34 6.37
N LEU A 92 18.52 -14.39 7.26
CA LEU A 92 18.12 -13.32 8.18
C LEU A 92 17.90 -13.99 9.54
N ASP A 93 18.81 -13.80 10.48
CA ASP A 93 18.84 -14.57 11.74
C ASP A 93 18.66 -16.09 11.53
N ASN A 94 17.52 -16.67 11.94
CA ASN A 94 17.21 -18.09 11.77
C ASN A 94 16.40 -18.40 10.49
N LEU A 95 15.98 -17.37 9.76
CA LEU A 95 15.22 -17.49 8.53
C LEU A 95 16.15 -17.71 7.33
N ARG A 96 15.76 -18.65 6.47
CA ARG A 96 16.38 -18.88 5.16
C ARG A 96 15.32 -18.87 4.08
N THR A 97 15.46 -17.98 3.13
CA THR A 97 14.51 -17.77 2.03
C THR A 97 15.22 -17.11 0.86
N ASN A 98 14.59 -16.96 -0.30
CA ASN A 98 15.13 -16.17 -1.40
C ASN A 98 14.76 -14.68 -1.29
N ALA A 99 13.63 -14.36 -0.65
CA ALA A 99 13.20 -12.99 -0.44
C ALA A 99 12.32 -12.81 0.80
N VAL A 100 12.33 -11.59 1.35
CA VAL A 100 11.47 -11.15 2.47
C VAL A 100 11.03 -9.70 2.31
N TRP A 101 9.86 -9.42 2.86
CA TRP A 101 9.37 -8.07 3.10
C TRP A 101 9.75 -7.59 4.49
N ILE A 102 10.14 -6.33 4.59
CA ILE A 102 10.39 -5.59 5.84
C ILE A 102 9.35 -4.47 5.90
N GLU A 103 8.38 -4.59 6.81
CA GLU A 103 7.24 -3.68 6.91
C GLU A 103 7.15 -3.06 8.32
N PRO A 104 7.55 -1.80 8.49
CA PRO A 104 7.34 -1.05 9.72
C PRO A 104 5.84 -0.86 9.98
N SER A 105 5.46 -0.82 11.26
CA SER A 105 4.07 -0.54 11.65
C SER A 105 3.72 0.94 11.47
N GLY A 106 2.50 1.21 10.98
CA GLY A 106 2.00 2.57 10.77
C GLY A 106 2.80 3.33 9.70
N ASP A 107 3.04 4.63 9.93
CA ASP A 107 3.87 5.48 9.06
C ASP A 107 5.37 5.40 9.40
N GLY A 108 5.82 4.24 9.89
CA GLY A 108 7.22 3.99 10.23
C GLY A 108 8.14 4.07 9.02
N LEU A 109 9.43 4.30 9.29
CA LEU A 109 10.48 4.33 8.27
C LEU A 109 11.22 3.00 8.25
N VAL A 110 11.63 2.56 7.07
CA VAL A 110 12.53 1.43 6.89
C VAL A 110 13.97 1.92 6.87
N PHE A 111 14.83 1.27 7.64
CA PHE A 111 16.26 1.44 7.54
C PHE A 111 16.81 0.48 6.48
N ILE A 112 17.60 0.97 5.53
CA ILE A 112 18.31 0.16 4.54
C ILE A 112 19.74 0.68 4.43
N GLY A 113 20.72 -0.16 4.75
CA GLY A 113 22.12 0.21 4.69
C GLY A 113 22.46 1.26 5.76
N ASP A 114 22.50 2.53 5.36
CA ASP A 114 22.84 3.69 6.19
C ASP A 114 21.74 4.77 6.27
N LYS A 115 20.58 4.55 5.61
CA LYS A 115 19.54 5.57 5.43
C LYS A 115 18.14 5.08 5.77
N TRP A 116 17.27 6.05 6.04
CA TRP A 116 15.86 5.84 6.34
C TRP A 116 15.00 6.18 5.13
N TYR A 117 14.03 5.30 4.84
CA TYR A 117 13.13 5.39 3.70
C TYR A 117 11.68 5.23 4.16
N ARG A 118 10.75 5.84 3.43
CA ARG A 118 9.31 5.62 3.66
C ARG A 118 8.85 4.30 3.04
N GLY A 119 7.70 3.82 3.47
CA GLY A 119 7.06 2.62 2.93
C GLY A 119 7.68 1.35 3.51
N ARG A 120 7.96 0.38 2.65
CA ARG A 120 8.49 -0.95 3.00
C ARG A 120 9.72 -1.30 2.17
N ALA A 121 10.40 -2.39 2.52
CA ALA A 121 11.49 -2.90 1.70
C ALA A 121 11.28 -4.36 1.32
N LEU A 122 11.67 -4.70 0.10
CA LEU A 122 11.88 -6.07 -0.34
C LEU A 122 13.37 -6.35 -0.34
N LEU A 123 13.77 -7.41 0.34
CA LEU A 123 15.10 -7.98 0.20
C LEU A 123 15.00 -9.23 -0.65
N ALA A 124 15.78 -9.29 -1.72
CA ALA A 124 15.84 -10.46 -2.60
C ALA A 124 17.30 -10.88 -2.80
N ALA A 125 17.59 -12.16 -2.62
CA ALA A 125 18.89 -12.75 -2.93
C ALA A 125 18.88 -13.41 -4.31
N ASP A 126 19.96 -13.20 -5.06
CA ASP A 126 20.29 -13.95 -6.27
C ASP A 126 21.70 -14.60 -6.12
N SER A 127 22.23 -15.16 -7.20
CA SER A 127 23.58 -15.74 -7.20
C SER A 127 24.69 -14.72 -6.96
N ASN A 128 24.40 -13.43 -7.11
CA ASN A 128 25.37 -12.33 -7.10
C ASN A 128 25.30 -11.50 -5.82
N GLY A 129 24.26 -11.63 -5.01
CA GLY A 129 24.14 -10.96 -3.71
C GLY A 129 22.69 -10.70 -3.30
N VAL A 130 22.51 -9.81 -2.33
CA VAL A 130 21.21 -9.26 -1.93
C VAL A 130 20.98 -7.94 -2.65
N THR A 131 19.76 -7.76 -3.13
CA THR A 131 19.23 -6.49 -3.63
C THR A 131 18.15 -6.01 -2.68
N ALA A 132 18.28 -4.78 -2.20
CA ALA A 132 17.29 -4.12 -1.35
C ALA A 132 16.50 -3.12 -2.19
N VAL A 133 15.20 -3.36 -2.32
CA VAL A 133 14.29 -2.50 -3.09
C VAL A 133 13.35 -1.82 -2.11
N ASN A 134 13.35 -0.49 -2.09
CA ASN A 134 12.36 0.27 -1.36
C ASN A 134 11.07 0.36 -2.18
N TYR A 135 9.97 0.01 -1.54
CA TYR A 135 8.62 0.12 -2.05
C TYR A 135 7.92 1.25 -1.30
N VAL A 136 7.58 2.31 -2.02
CA VAL A 136 7.04 3.54 -1.41
C VAL A 136 5.88 4.04 -2.23
N ASP A 137 4.85 4.52 -1.56
CA ASP A 137 3.74 5.19 -2.23
C ASP A 137 4.22 6.44 -2.98
N LEU A 138 3.77 6.65 -4.22
CA LEU A 138 4.16 7.80 -5.03
C LEU A 138 3.90 9.12 -4.31
N GLU A 139 2.75 9.30 -3.64
CA GLU A 139 2.45 10.57 -2.96
C GLU A 139 3.44 10.80 -1.82
N GLN A 140 3.72 9.76 -1.04
CA GLN A 140 4.74 9.81 0.03
C GLN A 140 6.17 10.06 -0.49
N TYR A 141 6.50 9.51 -1.66
CA TYR A 141 7.77 9.77 -2.34
C TYR A 141 7.87 11.23 -2.79
N LEU A 142 6.82 11.77 -3.43
CA LEU A 142 6.78 13.17 -3.87
C LEU A 142 6.94 14.13 -2.69
N TYR A 143 6.31 13.87 -1.54
CA TYR A 143 6.54 14.66 -0.33
C TYR A 143 8.01 14.64 0.13
N SER A 144 8.68 13.50 -0.04
CA SER A 144 10.06 13.32 0.41
C SER A 144 11.08 13.95 -0.53
N VAL A 145 10.86 13.89 -1.86
CA VAL A 145 11.75 14.48 -2.87
C VAL A 145 11.55 15.99 -3.02
N VAL A 146 10.30 16.46 -3.05
CA VAL A 146 10.02 17.89 -3.20
C VAL A 146 10.48 18.69 -1.98
N GLY A 147 10.43 18.09 -0.78
CA GLY A 147 10.98 18.71 0.44
C GLY A 147 12.51 18.71 0.52
N GLY A 148 13.19 17.84 -0.24
CA GLY A 148 14.65 17.68 -0.21
C GLY A 148 15.40 18.53 -1.24
N GLU A 149 14.80 18.82 -2.40
CA GLU A 149 15.47 19.53 -3.50
C GLU A 149 15.14 21.02 -3.60
N MET A 150 14.02 21.48 -3.03
CA MET A 150 13.63 22.90 -3.07
C MET A 150 13.63 23.52 -1.66
N PRO A 151 14.29 24.68 -1.45
CA PRO A 151 14.15 25.42 -0.21
C PRO A 151 12.69 25.86 -0.03
N THR A 152 12.18 25.76 1.21
CA THR A 152 10.78 26.03 1.59
C THR A 152 10.30 27.46 1.33
N ASN A 153 11.17 28.34 0.82
CA ASN A 153 10.88 29.74 0.48
C ASN A 153 10.49 29.96 -0.99
N TRP A 154 10.43 28.90 -1.81
CA TRP A 154 9.96 29.00 -3.18
C TRP A 154 8.43 29.06 -3.31
N HIS A 155 7.96 29.73 -4.36
CA HIS A 155 6.52 29.93 -4.61
C HIS A 155 5.78 28.59 -4.78
N ALA A 156 4.57 28.49 -4.22
CA ALA A 156 3.76 27.26 -4.21
C ALA A 156 3.53 26.64 -5.61
N GLU A 157 3.52 27.45 -6.66
CA GLU A 157 3.38 26.99 -8.05
C GLU A 157 4.64 26.26 -8.56
N ALA A 158 5.84 26.59 -8.07
CA ALA A 158 7.07 25.89 -8.42
C ALA A 158 7.12 24.48 -7.80
N LEU A 159 6.66 24.35 -6.54
CA LEU A 159 6.56 23.06 -5.86
C LEU A 159 5.56 22.13 -6.56
N LYS A 160 4.43 22.67 -7.06
CA LYS A 160 3.46 21.91 -7.87
C LYS A 160 4.06 21.46 -9.20
N ALA A 161 4.78 22.34 -9.89
CA ALA A 161 5.42 22.01 -11.16
C ALA A 161 6.47 20.88 -11.01
N GLN A 162 7.27 20.90 -9.95
CA GLN A 162 8.22 19.82 -9.66
C GLN A 162 7.50 18.52 -9.29
N ALA A 163 6.43 18.56 -8.49
CA ALA A 163 5.63 17.37 -8.18
C ALA A 163 5.03 16.74 -9.44
N VAL A 164 4.56 17.55 -10.39
CA VAL A 164 4.06 17.08 -11.70
C VAL A 164 5.19 16.50 -12.55
N ALA A 165 6.36 17.15 -12.59
CA ALA A 165 7.53 16.67 -13.33
C ALA A 165 8.04 15.33 -12.77
N ALA A 166 8.20 15.22 -11.44
CA ALA A 166 8.60 14.00 -10.76
C ALA A 166 7.58 12.87 -10.98
N ARG A 167 6.28 13.18 -10.91
CA ARG A 167 5.22 12.21 -11.23
C ARG A 167 5.30 11.71 -12.68
N THR A 168 5.60 12.60 -13.63
CA THR A 168 5.72 12.23 -15.04
C THR A 168 6.95 11.37 -15.28
N TYR A 169 8.09 11.71 -14.67
CA TYR A 169 9.34 10.95 -14.75
C TYR A 169 9.21 9.55 -14.16
N VAL A 170 8.46 9.41 -13.07
CA VAL A 170 8.24 8.12 -12.42
C VAL A 170 7.25 7.22 -13.19
N LEU A 171 6.40 7.80 -14.04
CA LEU A 171 5.38 7.09 -14.83
C LEU A 171 5.86 6.70 -16.24
N TYR A 172 7.04 7.12 -16.68
CA TYR A 172 7.59 6.89 -18.02
C TYR A 172 8.90 6.11 -17.96
#